data_AF-A0A0B0I9S0-F1
#
_entry.id   AF-A0A0B0I9S0-F1
#
_cell.length_a   1.000
_cell.length_b   1.000
_cell.length_c   1.000
_cell.angle_alpha   90.00
_cell.angle_beta   90.00
_cell.angle_gamma   90.00
#
_symmetry.space_group_name_H-M   'P 1'
#
loop_
_entity.id
_entity.type
_entity.pdbx_description
1 polymer ?
#
loop_
_entity_poly.entity_id
_entity_poly.type
_entity_poly.pdbx_seq_one_letter_code
_entity_poly.pdbx_strand_id
1 'polypeptide(L)' 'MKMFIAVIVGLIGGFILGIALSSLIGIIGITVFNQAMGIKFLPYYTAVVCSVIVPIIEYKKGR' A
#
# COMPACT_ATOMS: atom_id res chain seq x y z
N MET A 1 13.58 11.13 -15.65
CA MET A 1 13.02 11.67 -14.39
C MET A 1 11.62 11.15 -14.04
N LYS A 2 10.68 11.03 -14.99
CA LYS A 2 9.28 10.58 -14.72
C LYS A 2 9.18 9.24 -13.97
N MET A 3 10.02 8.27 -14.33
CA MET A 3 10.02 6.94 -13.70
C MET A 3 10.45 6.97 -12.22
N PHE A 4 11.42 7.82 -11.88
CA PHE A 4 11.88 7.97 -10.48
C PHE A 4 10.80 8.60 -9.60
N ILE A 5 10.08 9.59 -10.16
CA ILE A 5 8.93 10.21 -9.49
C ILE A 5 7.80 9.19 -9.28
N ALA A 6 7.51 8.35 -10.28
CA ALA A 6 6.50 7.29 -10.18
C ALA A 6 6.83 6.27 -9.07
N VAL A 7 8.11 5.91 -8.90
CA VAL A 7 8.55 5.03 -7.79
C VAL A 7 8.30 5.70 -6.44
N ILE A 8 8.70 6.96 -6.27
CA ILE A 8 8.50 7.70 -5.01
C ILE A 8 7.00 7.85 -4.69
N VAL A 9 6.19 8.19 -5.70
CA VAL A 9 4.73 8.31 -5.55
C VAL A 9 4.11 6.95 -5.20
N GLY A 10 4.58 5.86 -5.81
CA GLY A 10 4.13 4.51 -5.45
C GLY A 10 4.53 4.08 -4.04
N LEU A 11 5.72 4.48 -3.59
CA LEU A 11 6.22 4.16 -2.25
C LEU A 11 5.44 4.93 -1.16
N ILE A 12 5.30 6.25 -1.32
CA ILE A 12 4.57 7.11 -0.38
C ILE A 12 3.06 6.79 -0.43
N GLY A 13 2.48 6.72 -1.64
CA GLY A 13 1.07 6.42 -1.84
C GLY A 13 0.71 5.02 -1.35
N GLY A 14 1.54 4.01 -1.65
CA GLY A 14 1.38 2.64 -1.17
C GLY A 14 1.48 2.51 0.34
N PHE A 15 2.38 3.28 0.97
CA PHE A 15 2.49 3.32 2.43
C PHE A 15 1.24 3.91 3.08
N ILE A 16 0.74 5.05 2.59
CA ILE A 16 -0.49 5.69 3.11
C ILE A 16 -1.71 4.78 2.91
N LEU A 17 -1.87 4.19 1.72
CA LEU A 17 -2.91 3.18 1.45
C LEU A 17 -2.80 1.98 2.39
N GLY A 18 -1.57 1.52 2.61
CA GLY A 18 -1.26 0.42 3.51
C GLY A 18 -1.64 0.67 4.96
N ILE A 19 -1.41 1.88 5.46
CA ILE A 19 -1.86 2.31 6.80
C ILE A 19 -3.38 2.28 6.86
N ALA A 20 -4.07 2.84 5.87
CA ALA A 20 -5.53 2.85 5.83
C ALA A 20 -6.11 1.42 5.81
N LEU A 21 -5.55 0.51 4.99
CA LEU A 21 -5.93 -0.90 4.96
C LEU A 21 -5.66 -1.59 6.30
N SER A 22 -4.50 -1.34 6.91
CA SER A 22 -4.16 -1.92 8.21
C SER A 22 -5.14 -1.49 9.31
N SER A 23 -5.55 -0.22 9.31
CA SER A 23 -6.56 0.29 10.22
C SER A 23 -7.94 -0.31 9.96
N LEU A 24 -8.34 -0.47 8.70
CA LEU A 24 -9.59 -1.15 8.33
C LEU A 24 -9.61 -2.60 8.82
N ILE A 25 -8.51 -3.34 8.64
CA ILE A 25 -8.40 -4.73 9.10
C ILE A 25 -8.43 -4.80 10.63
N GLY A 26 -7.79 -3.86 11.32
CA GLY A 26 -7.88 -3.74 12.77
C GLY A 26 -9.31 -3.52 13.27
N ILE A 27 -10.06 -2.62 12.63
CA ILE A 27 -11.46 -2.34 12.96
C ILE A 27 -12.32 -3.59 12.71
N ILE A 28 -12.21 -4.18 11.52
CA ILE A 28 -12.96 -5.40 11.15
C ILE A 28 -12.62 -6.55 12.10
N GLY A 29 -11.35 -6.71 12.47
CA GLY A 29 -10.90 -7.72 13.42
C GLY A 29 -11.58 -7.59 14.78
N ILE A 30 -11.65 -6.37 15.31
CA ILE A 30 -12.33 -6.10 16.58
C ILE A 30 -13.84 -6.33 16.44
N THR A 31 -14.46 -5.88 15.35
CA THR A 31 -15.92 -5.99 15.16
C THR A 31 -16.39 -7.43 14.96
N VAL A 32 -15.62 -8.28 14.26
CA VAL A 32 -16.04 -9.64 13.88
C VAL A 32 -15.48 -10.70 14.83
N PHE A 33 -14.23 -10.57 15.23
CA PHE A 33 -13.52 -11.59 16.01
C PHE A 33 -13.33 -11.19 17.49
N ASN A 34 -13.78 -9.99 17.89
CA ASN A 34 -13.58 -9.43 19.24
C ASN A 34 -12.11 -9.43 19.69
N GLN A 35 -11.19 -9.45 18.74
CA GLN A 35 -9.74 -9.43 18.93
C GLN A 35 -9.13 -8.39 17.99
N ALA A 36 -8.17 -7.63 18.49
CA ALA A 36 -7.37 -6.73 17.66
C ALA A 36 -6.48 -7.56 16.71
N MET A 37 -7.03 -7.95 15.56
CA MET A 37 -6.27 -8.54 14.47
C MET A 37 -5.61 -7.44 13.64
N GLY A 38 -4.29 -7.33 13.77
CA GLY A 38 -3.46 -6.51 12.89
C GLY A 38 -2.47 -7.39 12.16
N ILE A 39 -2.40 -7.25 10.82
CA ILE A 39 -1.32 -7.87 10.07
C ILE A 39 -0.06 -7.04 10.32
N LYS A 40 0.86 -7.59 11.12
CA LYS A 40 2.13 -6.94 11.45
C LYS A 40 2.86 -6.64 10.13
N PHE A 41 3.18 -5.37 9.92
CA PHE A 41 3.87 -4.85 8.72
C PHE A 41 3.05 -4.79 7.41
N LEU A 42 1.72 -4.88 7.45
CA LEU A 42 0.89 -4.67 6.25
C LEU A 42 1.21 -3.40 5.45
N PRO A 43 1.46 -2.23 6.09
CA PRO A 43 1.81 -1.00 5.37
C PRO A 43 3.12 -1.10 4.60
N TYR A 44 4.08 -1.89 5.11
CA TYR A 44 5.35 -2.11 4.43
C TYR A 44 5.19 -3.01 3.21
N TYR A 45 4.40 -4.09 3.32
CA TYR A 45 4.11 -4.96 2.17
C TYR A 45 3.39 -4.20 1.06
N THR A 46 2.39 -3.40 1.41
CA THR A 46 1.67 -2.58 0.42
C THR A 46 2.53 -1.48 -0.18
N ALA A 47 3.42 -0.84 0.60
CA ALA A 47 4.36 0.14 0.06
C ALA A 47 5.34 -0.48 -0.96
N VAL A 48 5.88 -1.66 -0.67
CA VAL A 48 6.79 -2.37 -1.58
C VAL A 48 6.06 -2.82 -2.85
N VAL A 49 4.85 -3.35 -2.72
CA VAL A 49 4.06 -3.78 -3.88
C VAL A 49 3.66 -2.57 -4.74
N CYS A 50 3.22 -1.48 -4.13
CA CYS A 50 2.79 -0.28 -4.87
C CYS A 50 3.96 0.46 -5.52
N SER A 51 5.15 0.46 -4.90
CA SER A 51 6.37 1.04 -5.50
C SER A 51 6.83 0.31 -6.76
N VAL A 52 6.44 -0.95 -6.94
CA VAL A 52 6.68 -1.74 -8.15
C VAL A 52 5.53 -1.61 -9.15
N ILE A 53 4.28 -1.67 -8.70
CA ILE A 53 3.10 -1.61 -9.59
C ILE A 53 2.94 -0.24 -10.26
N VAL A 54 3.11 0.85 -9.51
CA VAL A 54 2.90 2.21 -10.03
C VAL A 54 3.84 2.55 -11.20
N PRO A 55 5.17 2.32 -11.14
CA PRO A 55 6.02 2.56 -12.30
C PRO A 55 5.76 1.59 -13.46
N ILE A 56 5.27 0.36 -13.21
CA ILE A 56 4.86 -0.57 -14.28
C ILE A 56 3.63 -0.01 -15.02
N ILE A 57 2.64 0.50 -14.30
CA ILE A 57 1.45 1.13 -14.88
C ILE A 57 1.86 2.37 -15.68
N GLU A 58 2.74 3.21 -15.14
CA GLU A 58 3.24 4.41 -15.82
C GLU A 58 4.02 4.04 -17.09
N TYR A 59 4.85 3.00 -17.04
CA TYR A 59 5.57 2.50 -18.22
C TYR A 59 4.61 1.99 -19.31
N LYS A 60 3.52 1.33 -18.92
CA LYS A 60 2.51 0.82 -19.87
C LYS A 60 1.64 1.94 -20.46
N LYS A 61 1.41 3.01 -19.70
CA LYS A 61 0.59 4.17 -20.13
C LYS A 61 1.36 5.19 -20.98
N GLY A 62 2.69 5.18 -20.88
CA GLY A 62 3.59 5.99 -21.71
C GLY A 62 3.96 5.36 -23.07
N ARG A 63 3.40 4.21 -23.44
CA ARG A 63 3.44 3.65 -24.80
C ARG A 63 2.13 3.92 -25.53
#